data_AF-A0A7Y3GX29-F1
#
_entry.id   AF-A0A7Y3GX29-F1
#
_cell.length_a   1.000
_cell.length_b   1.000
_cell.length_c   1.000
_cell.angle_alpha   90.00
_cell.angle_beta   90.00
_cell.angle_gamma   90.00
#
_symmetry.space_group_name_H-M   'P 1'
#
loop_
_entity.id
_entity.type
_entity.pdbx_description
1 polymer ?
#
loop_
_entity_poly.entity_id
_entity_poly.type
_entity_poly.pdbx_seq_one_letter_code
_entity_poly.pdbx_strand_id
1 'polypeptide(L)'
;WSVLNGDHERRAAEIVREMMPGAFLTIGSELYPQVREYTRTSTAITNAYLGPIIKRYVDAVDKHFAKLGARYPVRYFQSNGGLAIGEAMTDRAVYAINSGPASAPQAGLFATAPFGHDNVITVDMGGTSFDITLAKDRVANISKDIDFLRYRIGVPTVQVETLGAGGGSIAWIDELGLLQVGPQSAGAQPGPACYGRGGTLPTVTDANLVLGYLNPEALLGGRMSLDRDKAVEAISSQIAKPLGISVERAAYGIFTIVNNNMVNGIRRVSVERGYDPRDFALVAAGGAGSAHITSLADEMQIRSVLIPKLASGLCAFGQVLSDVKYNFMATCPVRLEGDATYQKIDDLYRELEGKGVGHLIADGFDKDQIDIERSIDMRYVGQVHECTVRIGNFPIDATSIDKVKDAFHRRHEELYTYSERDSAIEVVNIESTLFGRVEKPGAPKLPAGGDVTKAIKARRPMIFSKDGVAAETPVFDGEKLGAGDAVEGPAVIEEVTTTIVIQPGWTARLHETGSYVVEREVGEGGR
;
A
#
# COMPACT_ATOMS: atom_id res chain seq x y z
N TRP A 1 -16.87 -16.27 24.17
CA TRP A 1 -16.08 -16.32 25.42
C TRP A 1 -14.89 -17.26 25.38
N SER A 2 -14.56 -17.88 24.24
CA SER A 2 -13.39 -18.75 24.14
C SER A 2 -12.06 -18.04 24.40
N VAL A 3 -12.02 -16.72 24.20
CA VAL A 3 -10.86 -15.88 24.56
C VAL A 3 -10.64 -15.73 26.08
N LEU A 4 -11.67 -15.99 26.89
CA LEU A 4 -11.57 -16.00 28.36
C LEU A 4 -11.33 -17.41 28.89
N ASN A 5 -12.01 -18.40 28.30
CA ASN A 5 -11.76 -19.82 28.54
C ASN A 5 -11.79 -20.60 27.22
N GLY A 6 -10.61 -20.95 26.72
CA GLY A 6 -10.41 -21.62 25.44
C GLY A 6 -10.58 -23.14 25.45
N ASP A 7 -10.89 -23.76 26.60
CA ASP A 7 -10.87 -25.22 26.75
C ASP A 7 -11.82 -25.92 25.75
N HIS A 8 -13.04 -25.41 25.60
CA HIS A 8 -13.99 -25.99 24.65
C HIS A 8 -13.59 -25.77 23.18
N GLU A 9 -12.99 -24.62 22.84
CA GLU A 9 -12.56 -24.35 21.47
C GLU A 9 -11.35 -25.23 21.10
N ARG A 10 -10.40 -25.40 22.02
CA ARG A 10 -9.27 -26.34 21.88
C ARG A 10 -9.74 -27.78 21.79
N ARG A 11 -10.68 -28.20 22.65
CA ARG A 11 -11.21 -29.57 22.60
C ARG A 11 -11.94 -29.85 21.29
N ALA A 12 -12.72 -28.90 20.78
CA ALA A 12 -13.35 -29.02 19.47
C ALA A 12 -12.29 -29.15 18.36
N ALA A 13 -11.22 -28.35 18.42
CA ALA A 13 -10.12 -28.42 17.47
C ALA A 13 -9.40 -29.78 17.48
N GLU A 14 -9.16 -30.37 18.66
CA GLU A 14 -8.61 -31.72 18.80
C GLU A 14 -9.50 -32.75 18.10
N ILE A 15 -10.81 -32.74 18.36
CA ILE A 15 -11.76 -33.66 17.73
C ILE A 15 -11.76 -33.50 16.20
N VAL A 16 -11.69 -32.28 15.69
CA VAL A 16 -11.61 -32.04 14.23
C VAL A 16 -10.31 -32.60 13.66
N ARG A 17 -9.16 -32.40 14.33
CA ARG A 17 -7.87 -32.97 13.89
C ARG A 17 -7.89 -34.50 13.90
N GLU A 18 -8.54 -35.11 14.89
CA GLU A 18 -8.71 -36.57 14.97
C GLU A 18 -9.62 -37.13 13.87
N MET A 19 -10.77 -36.49 13.62
CA MET A 19 -11.79 -36.98 12.69
C MET A 19 -11.55 -36.59 11.22
N MET A 20 -10.88 -35.45 10.98
CA MET A 20 -10.67 -34.85 9.67
C MET A 20 -9.22 -34.35 9.51
N PRO A 21 -8.21 -35.24 9.55
CA PRO A 21 -6.79 -34.84 9.56
C PRO A 21 -6.33 -34.06 8.32
N GLY A 22 -7.06 -34.13 7.21
CA GLY A 22 -6.78 -33.36 5.99
C GLY A 22 -7.46 -31.98 5.93
N ALA A 23 -8.31 -31.64 6.90
CA ALA A 23 -9.00 -30.35 6.91
C ALA A 23 -8.06 -29.23 7.38
N PHE A 24 -8.10 -28.09 6.69
CA PHE A 24 -7.47 -26.88 7.21
C PHE A 24 -8.33 -26.34 8.35
N LEU A 25 -7.73 -26.16 9.52
CA LEU A 25 -8.43 -25.78 10.74
C LEU A 25 -7.93 -24.41 11.21
N THR A 26 -8.85 -23.51 11.51
CA THR A 26 -8.57 -22.23 12.16
C THR A 26 -9.31 -22.17 13.49
N ILE A 27 -8.58 -21.82 14.55
CA ILE A 27 -9.13 -21.57 15.88
C ILE A 27 -9.23 -20.06 16.07
N GLY A 28 -10.44 -19.54 16.24
CA GLY A 28 -10.70 -18.09 16.23
C GLY A 28 -10.04 -17.38 17.40
N SER A 29 -10.05 -17.99 18.59
CA SER A 29 -9.35 -17.43 19.76
C SER A 29 -7.83 -17.43 19.65
N GLU A 30 -7.24 -18.29 18.81
CA GLU A 30 -5.78 -18.31 18.61
C GLU A 30 -5.36 -17.34 17.49
N LEU A 31 -6.15 -17.24 16.43
CA LEU A 31 -5.88 -16.31 15.33
C LEU A 31 -6.09 -14.86 15.74
N TYR A 32 -7.20 -14.57 16.42
CA TYR A 32 -7.57 -13.21 16.82
C TYR A 32 -8.28 -13.20 18.19
N PRO A 33 -7.49 -13.22 19.29
CA PRO A 33 -8.02 -13.22 20.66
C PRO A 33 -8.64 -11.88 21.08
N GLN A 34 -9.78 -11.52 20.50
CA GLN A 34 -10.59 -10.36 20.90
C GLN A 34 -11.97 -10.81 21.41
N VAL A 35 -12.54 -10.10 22.39
CA VAL A 35 -13.84 -10.42 23.01
C VAL A 35 -14.99 -10.45 22.00
N ARG A 36 -15.07 -9.46 21.11
CA ARG A 36 -16.17 -9.28 20.14
C ARG A 36 -16.21 -10.45 19.13
N GLU A 37 -17.33 -11.14 19.06
CA GLU A 37 -17.45 -12.42 18.36
C GLU A 37 -17.58 -12.28 16.85
N TYR A 38 -18.23 -11.23 16.34
CA TYR A 38 -18.43 -11.08 14.89
C TYR A 38 -17.09 -10.94 14.16
N THR A 39 -16.26 -9.95 14.53
CA THR A 39 -14.95 -9.72 13.91
C THR A 39 -14.04 -10.94 14.04
N ARG A 40 -14.01 -11.58 15.23
CA ARG A 40 -13.23 -12.81 15.45
C ARG A 40 -13.68 -13.95 14.56
N THR A 41 -14.98 -14.20 14.49
CA THR A 41 -15.57 -15.27 13.65
C THR A 41 -15.34 -14.99 12.17
N SER A 42 -15.59 -13.76 11.73
CA SER A 42 -15.38 -13.33 10.34
C SER A 42 -13.92 -13.52 9.92
N THR A 43 -12.97 -13.06 10.74
CA THR A 43 -11.52 -13.25 10.51
C THR A 43 -11.15 -14.74 10.43
N ALA A 44 -11.66 -15.56 11.35
CA ALA A 44 -11.40 -17.01 11.35
C ALA A 44 -11.95 -17.72 10.10
N ILE A 45 -13.15 -17.35 9.66
CA ILE A 45 -13.76 -17.89 8.43
C ILE A 45 -12.94 -17.48 7.21
N THR A 46 -12.57 -16.20 7.08
CA THR A 46 -11.74 -15.74 5.96
C THR A 46 -10.39 -16.46 5.94
N ASN A 47 -9.76 -16.67 7.09
CA ASN A 47 -8.51 -17.42 7.20
C ASN A 47 -8.66 -18.87 6.75
N ALA A 48 -9.69 -19.56 7.26
CA ALA A 48 -9.97 -20.94 6.88
C ALA A 48 -10.27 -21.09 5.39
N TYR A 49 -10.93 -20.09 4.79
CA TYR A 49 -11.24 -20.07 3.36
C TYR A 49 -9.98 -19.89 2.49
N LEU A 50 -9.08 -18.99 2.89
CA LEU A 50 -7.85 -18.68 2.15
C LEU A 50 -6.73 -19.70 2.37
N GLY A 51 -6.63 -20.27 3.58
CA GLY A 51 -5.55 -21.15 4.04
C GLY A 51 -5.14 -22.24 3.04
N PRO A 52 -6.06 -23.06 2.50
CA PRO A 52 -5.72 -24.10 1.54
C PRO A 52 -5.13 -23.59 0.22
N ILE A 53 -5.54 -22.39 -0.23
CA ILE A 53 -5.03 -21.78 -1.46
C ILE A 53 -3.62 -21.23 -1.21
N ILE A 54 -3.45 -20.50 -0.11
CA ILE A 54 -2.15 -19.93 0.29
C ILE A 54 -1.13 -21.03 0.57
N LYS A 55 -1.52 -22.09 1.28
CA LYS A 55 -0.65 -23.25 1.55
C LYS A 55 -0.07 -23.84 0.27
N ARG A 56 -0.90 -24.08 -0.75
CA ARG A 56 -0.44 -24.63 -2.04
C ARG A 56 0.53 -23.68 -2.75
N TYR A 57 0.28 -22.38 -2.68
CA TYR A 57 1.15 -21.37 -3.27
C TYR A 57 2.52 -21.32 -2.57
N VAL A 58 2.52 -21.22 -1.23
CA VAL A 58 3.74 -21.23 -0.39
C VAL A 58 4.55 -22.51 -0.62
N ASP A 59 3.90 -23.67 -0.53
CA ASP A 59 4.56 -24.97 -0.75
C ASP A 59 5.24 -25.06 -2.13
N ALA A 60 4.62 -24.48 -3.16
CA ALA A 60 5.18 -24.49 -4.52
C ALA A 60 6.39 -23.57 -4.65
N VAL A 61 6.32 -22.37 -4.09
CA VAL A 61 7.41 -21.38 -4.11
C VAL A 61 8.60 -21.87 -3.28
N ASP A 62 8.36 -22.36 -2.06
CA ASP A 62 9.40 -22.88 -1.18
C ASP A 62 10.14 -24.06 -1.83
N LYS A 63 9.40 -25.03 -2.39
CA LYS A 63 9.99 -26.17 -3.11
C LYS A 63 10.77 -25.72 -4.34
N HIS A 64 10.33 -24.67 -5.03
CA HIS A 64 11.04 -24.15 -6.19
C HIS A 64 12.41 -23.58 -5.80
N PHE A 65 12.46 -22.69 -4.80
CA PHE A 65 13.72 -22.09 -4.36
C PHE A 65 14.63 -23.09 -3.65
N ALA A 66 14.08 -24.05 -2.91
CA ALA A 66 14.87 -25.15 -2.34
C ALA A 66 15.56 -25.99 -3.43
N LYS A 67 14.86 -26.29 -4.54
CA LYS A 67 15.48 -26.98 -5.70
C LYS A 67 16.58 -26.17 -6.38
N LEU A 68 16.52 -24.84 -6.31
CA LEU A 68 17.58 -23.94 -6.80
C LEU A 68 18.75 -23.79 -5.81
N GLY A 69 18.68 -24.42 -4.64
CA GLY A 69 19.76 -24.42 -3.65
C GLY A 69 19.65 -23.34 -2.58
N ALA A 70 18.47 -22.72 -2.39
CA ALA A 70 18.25 -21.78 -1.30
C ALA A 70 18.51 -22.47 0.06
N ARG A 71 19.31 -21.82 0.92
CA ARG A 71 19.68 -22.34 2.25
C ARG A 71 18.73 -21.88 3.37
N TYR A 72 17.94 -20.85 3.09
CA TYR A 72 17.01 -20.25 4.04
C TYR A 72 15.58 -20.31 3.47
N PRO A 73 14.55 -20.36 4.32
CA PRO A 73 13.15 -20.31 3.89
C PRO A 73 12.86 -19.03 3.10
N VAL A 74 11.96 -19.13 2.12
CA VAL A 74 11.41 -17.95 1.46
C VAL A 74 10.57 -17.18 2.47
N ARG A 75 10.69 -15.86 2.45
CA ARG A 75 9.90 -14.95 3.26
C ARG A 75 8.79 -14.34 2.41
N TYR A 76 7.60 -14.28 2.98
CA TYR A 76 6.39 -13.79 2.37
C TYR A 76 5.99 -12.50 3.05
N PHE A 77 5.55 -11.53 2.26
CA PHE A 77 5.10 -10.25 2.78
C PHE A 77 3.67 -10.36 3.32
N GLN A 78 3.45 -9.75 4.47
CA GLN A 78 2.18 -9.71 5.17
C GLN A 78 1.56 -8.32 5.07
N SER A 79 0.22 -8.28 5.13
CA SER A 79 -0.57 -7.06 5.20
C SER A 79 -0.24 -6.20 6.41
N ASN A 80 0.38 -6.74 7.47
CA ASN A 80 0.86 -5.98 8.63
C ASN A 80 2.12 -5.13 8.35
N GLY A 81 2.67 -5.19 7.13
CA GLY A 81 3.84 -4.42 6.71
C GLY A 81 5.18 -5.07 7.03
N GLY A 82 5.24 -6.38 7.28
CA GLY A 82 6.51 -7.09 7.45
C GLY A 82 6.54 -8.46 6.80
N LEU A 83 7.70 -9.10 6.90
CA LEU A 83 7.96 -10.42 6.34
C LEU A 83 7.70 -11.54 7.37
N ALA A 84 7.33 -12.71 6.90
CA ALA A 84 7.33 -13.95 7.69
C ALA A 84 7.64 -15.18 6.84
N ILE A 85 7.98 -16.28 7.50
CA ILE A 85 8.17 -17.57 6.83
C ILE A 85 6.85 -18.15 6.31
N GLY A 86 6.95 -19.12 5.40
CA GLY A 86 5.80 -19.75 4.74
C GLY A 86 4.79 -20.41 5.69
N GLU A 87 5.25 -21.00 6.80
CA GLU A 87 4.38 -21.61 7.81
C GLU A 87 3.46 -20.56 8.46
N ALA A 88 4.04 -19.46 8.95
CA ALA A 88 3.27 -18.37 9.53
C ALA A 88 2.28 -17.74 8.54
N MET A 89 2.70 -17.60 7.27
CA MET A 89 1.85 -17.11 6.18
C MET A 89 0.66 -18.04 5.90
N THR A 90 0.88 -19.35 5.98
CA THR A 90 -0.14 -20.36 5.75
C THR A 90 -1.14 -20.43 6.90
N ASP A 91 -0.66 -20.45 8.14
CA ASP A 91 -1.50 -20.53 9.34
C ASP A 91 -2.35 -19.28 9.52
N ARG A 92 -1.83 -18.11 9.09
CA ARG A 92 -2.49 -16.82 9.18
C ARG A 92 -2.70 -16.18 7.81
N ALA A 93 -3.24 -16.96 6.86
CA ALA A 93 -3.55 -16.57 5.49
C ALA A 93 -4.34 -15.25 5.33
N VAL A 94 -5.07 -14.78 6.35
CA VAL A 94 -5.70 -13.44 6.33
C VAL A 94 -4.70 -12.30 6.12
N TYR A 95 -3.44 -12.46 6.55
CA TYR A 95 -2.39 -11.47 6.29
C TYR A 95 -1.91 -11.46 4.83
N ALA A 96 -2.41 -12.34 3.95
CA ALA A 96 -2.14 -12.27 2.51
C ALA A 96 -2.93 -11.18 1.80
N ILE A 97 -4.02 -10.72 2.40
CA ILE A 97 -4.93 -9.75 1.78
C ILE A 97 -4.19 -8.42 1.62
N ASN A 98 -4.11 -7.91 0.39
CA ASN A 98 -3.43 -6.66 0.05
C ASN A 98 -1.96 -6.57 0.51
N SER A 99 -1.26 -7.70 0.65
CA SER A 99 0.12 -7.69 1.16
C SER A 99 1.11 -6.99 0.21
N GLY A 100 0.89 -7.04 -1.10
CA GLY A 100 1.71 -6.30 -2.08
C GLY A 100 1.74 -4.79 -1.78
N PRO A 101 0.59 -4.08 -1.90
CA PRO A 101 0.51 -2.65 -1.64
C PRO A 101 0.84 -2.25 -0.19
N ALA A 102 0.68 -3.15 0.79
CA ALA A 102 1.06 -2.89 2.19
C ALA A 102 2.56 -2.56 2.39
N SER A 103 3.41 -2.89 1.41
CA SER A 103 4.84 -2.55 1.41
C SER A 103 5.16 -1.13 0.89
N ALA A 104 4.20 -0.51 0.20
CA ALA A 104 4.37 0.77 -0.47
C ALA A 104 4.71 1.94 0.47
N PRO A 105 4.18 2.03 1.72
CA PRO A 105 4.59 3.05 2.68
C PRO A 105 6.07 3.00 3.02
N GLN A 106 6.61 1.80 3.25
CA GLN A 106 8.02 1.63 3.62
C GLN A 106 8.94 2.04 2.47
N ALA A 107 8.57 1.68 1.24
CA ALA A 107 9.29 2.11 0.04
C ALA A 107 9.21 3.63 -0.18
N GLY A 108 8.03 4.21 0.03
CA GLY A 108 7.81 5.66 -0.07
C GLY A 108 8.65 6.43 0.95
N LEU A 109 8.61 6.03 2.22
CA LEU A 109 9.44 6.63 3.28
C LEU A 109 10.93 6.52 2.98
N PHE A 110 11.40 5.39 2.43
CA PHE A 110 12.79 5.25 2.01
C PHE A 110 13.13 6.21 0.85
N ALA A 111 12.29 6.26 -0.18
CA ALA A 111 12.51 7.09 -1.36
C ALA A 111 12.48 8.60 -1.05
N THR A 112 11.72 8.99 -0.03
CA THR A 112 11.49 10.39 0.36
C THR A 112 12.40 10.89 1.48
N ALA A 113 13.00 9.98 2.27
CA ALA A 113 13.89 10.33 3.38
C ALA A 113 15.05 11.28 3.00
N PRO A 114 15.72 11.15 1.84
CA PRO A 114 16.78 12.09 1.43
C PRO A 114 16.30 13.54 1.28
N PHE A 115 15.00 13.76 1.14
CA PHE A 115 14.37 15.06 0.92
C PHE A 115 13.68 15.60 2.18
N GLY A 116 13.82 14.93 3.33
CA GLY A 116 13.27 15.38 4.61
C GLY A 116 11.74 15.26 4.72
N HIS A 117 11.11 14.43 3.90
CA HIS A 117 9.67 14.16 4.00
C HIS A 117 9.41 12.94 4.89
N ASP A 118 8.68 13.16 5.98
CA ASP A 118 8.24 12.10 6.92
C ASP A 118 6.78 11.68 6.71
N ASN A 119 6.06 12.41 5.86
CA ASN A 119 4.66 12.20 5.51
C ASN A 119 4.57 11.85 4.03
N VAL A 120 4.06 10.65 3.72
CA VAL A 120 3.98 10.16 2.34
C VAL A 120 2.60 9.60 2.03
N ILE A 121 2.12 9.92 0.83
CA ILE A 121 1.01 9.23 0.18
C ILE A 121 1.63 8.44 -0.97
N THR A 122 1.56 7.11 -0.92
CA THR A 122 2.03 6.27 -2.03
C THR A 122 0.85 5.80 -2.84
N VAL A 123 0.93 5.97 -4.17
CA VAL A 123 -0.08 5.56 -5.12
C VAL A 123 0.49 4.57 -6.12
N ASP A 124 -0.04 3.35 -6.16
CA ASP A 124 0.39 2.28 -7.06
C ASP A 124 -0.68 2.03 -8.12
N MET A 125 -0.39 2.41 -9.37
CA MET A 125 -1.30 2.17 -10.49
C MET A 125 -0.77 1.04 -11.37
N GLY A 126 -1.52 -0.05 -11.39
CA GLY A 126 -1.30 -1.18 -12.28
C GLY A 126 -2.23 -1.17 -13.50
N GLY A 127 -2.35 -2.33 -14.15
CA GLY A 127 -3.30 -2.54 -15.25
C GLY A 127 -4.75 -2.68 -14.80
N THR A 128 -5.02 -2.93 -13.52
CA THR A 128 -6.38 -3.25 -13.03
C THR A 128 -6.81 -2.37 -11.87
N SER A 129 -5.89 -2.09 -10.95
CA SER A 129 -6.16 -1.37 -9.71
C SER A 129 -5.31 -0.11 -9.57
N PHE A 130 -5.78 0.74 -8.68
CA PHE A 130 -5.05 1.86 -8.11
C PHE A 130 -5.09 1.73 -6.59
N ASP A 131 -3.94 1.48 -5.98
CA ASP A 131 -3.79 1.23 -4.56
C ASP A 131 -3.18 2.46 -3.87
N ILE A 132 -3.77 2.88 -2.75
CA ILE A 132 -3.40 4.10 -2.05
C ILE A 132 -3.06 3.75 -0.60
N THR A 133 -1.90 4.23 -0.17
CA THR A 133 -1.45 4.10 1.22
C THR A 133 -0.97 5.43 1.75
N LEU A 134 -1.04 5.62 3.06
CA LEU A 134 -0.62 6.84 3.75
C LEU A 134 0.24 6.47 4.95
N ALA A 135 1.39 7.14 5.08
CA ALA A 135 2.19 7.14 6.30
C ALA A 135 2.37 8.58 6.78
N LYS A 136 2.20 8.77 8.09
CA LYS A 136 2.37 10.05 8.77
C LYS A 136 3.42 9.88 9.86
N ASP A 137 4.30 10.86 10.02
CA ASP A 137 5.37 10.85 11.02
C ASP A 137 6.20 9.56 10.94
N ARG A 138 6.48 9.10 9.71
CA ARG A 138 7.19 7.85 9.39
C ARG A 138 6.48 6.55 9.79
N VAL A 139 5.22 6.61 10.18
CA VAL A 139 4.43 5.45 10.60
C VAL A 139 3.32 5.18 9.59
N ALA A 140 3.33 3.98 9.02
CA ALA A 140 2.23 3.51 8.18
C ALA A 140 0.94 3.40 9.00
N ASN A 141 -0.18 3.80 8.42
CA ASN A 141 -1.46 3.68 9.08
C ASN A 141 -1.89 2.20 9.19
N ILE A 142 -1.92 1.67 10.41
CA ILE A 142 -2.36 0.30 10.70
C ILE A 142 -3.79 0.34 11.24
N SER A 143 -4.66 -0.52 10.70
CA SER A 143 -6.02 -0.74 11.20
C SER A 143 -6.23 -2.20 11.59
N LYS A 144 -6.97 -2.41 12.68
CA LYS A 144 -7.50 -3.72 13.10
C LYS A 144 -8.99 -3.85 12.76
N ASP A 145 -9.51 -2.93 11.96
CA ASP A 145 -10.94 -2.71 11.76
C ASP A 145 -11.18 -2.41 10.27
N ILE A 146 -10.90 -3.41 9.43
CA ILE A 146 -10.95 -3.28 7.96
C ILE A 146 -12.09 -4.15 7.42
N ASP A 147 -12.89 -3.58 6.53
CA ASP A 147 -13.83 -4.33 5.72
C ASP A 147 -13.14 -4.79 4.43
N PHE A 148 -13.05 -6.10 4.24
CA PHE A 148 -12.66 -6.69 2.98
C PHE A 148 -13.90 -7.31 2.34
N LEU A 149 -14.36 -6.71 1.24
CA LEU A 149 -15.65 -7.01 0.61
C LEU A 149 -16.81 -6.82 1.60
N ARG A 150 -17.34 -7.92 2.15
CA ARG A 150 -18.46 -7.90 3.13
C ARG A 150 -18.04 -8.45 4.49
N TYR A 151 -16.75 -8.72 4.68
CA TYR A 151 -16.21 -9.38 5.86
C TYR A 151 -15.32 -8.42 6.64
N ARG A 152 -15.58 -8.33 7.95
CA ARG A 152 -14.71 -7.60 8.88
C ARG A 152 -13.47 -8.44 9.18
N ILE A 153 -12.29 -7.84 9.04
CA ILE A 153 -11.00 -8.45 9.35
C ILE A 153 -10.36 -7.72 10.53
N GLY A 154 -10.05 -8.49 11.59
CA GLY A 154 -9.59 -7.97 12.87
C GLY A 154 -8.06 -7.82 13.00
N VAL A 155 -7.30 -8.47 12.11
CA VAL A 155 -5.84 -8.51 12.25
C VAL A 155 -5.18 -7.18 11.86
N PRO A 156 -4.11 -6.75 12.57
CA PRO A 156 -3.37 -5.53 12.23
C PRO A 156 -2.92 -5.52 10.77
N THR A 157 -3.44 -4.59 9.99
CA THR A 157 -3.16 -4.49 8.56
C THR A 157 -2.87 -3.04 8.19
N VAL A 158 -1.81 -2.83 7.41
CA VAL A 158 -1.55 -1.56 6.72
C VAL A 158 -2.77 -1.24 5.89
N GLN A 159 -3.31 -0.05 6.11
CA GLN A 159 -4.46 0.37 5.38
C GLN A 159 -4.11 0.65 3.93
N VAL A 160 -4.76 -0.10 3.04
CA VAL A 160 -4.70 0.04 1.59
C VAL A 160 -6.11 0.35 1.10
N GLU A 161 -6.31 1.49 0.47
CA GLU A 161 -7.52 1.78 -0.28
C GLU A 161 -7.29 1.38 -1.73
N THR A 162 -8.09 0.43 -2.24
CA THR A 162 -7.97 -0.08 -3.60
C THR A 162 -9.14 0.40 -4.45
N LEU A 163 -8.85 1.05 -5.58
CA LEU A 163 -9.84 1.46 -6.57
C LEU A 163 -9.72 0.65 -7.85
N GLY A 164 -10.85 0.41 -8.52
CA GLY A 164 -10.92 -0.13 -9.88
C GLY A 164 -10.54 0.92 -10.94
N ALA A 165 -9.39 1.57 -10.78
CA ALA A 165 -8.92 2.69 -11.60
C ALA A 165 -7.51 2.42 -12.13
N GLY A 166 -7.30 1.31 -12.84
CA GLY A 166 -6.03 0.97 -13.48
C GLY A 166 -5.98 1.30 -14.97
N GLY A 167 -4.87 0.98 -15.63
CA GLY A 167 -4.72 1.20 -17.08
C GLY A 167 -5.78 0.47 -17.93
N GLY A 168 -6.29 -0.67 -17.48
CA GLY A 168 -7.33 -1.45 -18.13
C GLY A 168 -8.75 -1.05 -17.75
N SER A 169 -8.96 -0.01 -16.92
CA SER A 169 -10.32 0.44 -16.58
C SER A 169 -11.05 0.90 -17.86
N ILE A 170 -12.26 0.37 -18.05
CA ILE A 170 -13.03 0.54 -19.30
C ILE A 170 -13.77 1.87 -19.26
N ALA A 171 -13.69 2.63 -20.34
CA ALA A 171 -14.52 3.81 -20.56
C ALA A 171 -15.85 3.42 -21.21
N TRP A 172 -16.95 3.98 -20.73
CA TRP A 172 -18.30 3.69 -21.22
C TRP A 172 -19.22 4.89 -21.03
N ILE A 173 -20.37 4.89 -21.70
CA ILE A 173 -21.40 5.91 -21.55
C ILE A 173 -22.58 5.30 -20.81
N ASP A 174 -23.01 5.95 -19.74
CA ASP A 174 -24.14 5.48 -18.94
C ASP A 174 -25.51 5.76 -19.57
N GLU A 175 -26.57 5.26 -18.94
CA GLU A 175 -27.95 5.44 -19.41
C GLU A 175 -28.39 6.91 -19.49
N LEU A 176 -27.66 7.83 -18.82
CA LEU A 176 -27.89 9.27 -18.84
C LEU A 176 -27.03 10.00 -19.88
N GLY A 177 -26.20 9.29 -20.64
CA GLY A 177 -25.33 9.88 -21.66
C GLY A 177 -24.03 10.47 -21.08
N LEU A 178 -23.65 10.14 -19.84
CA LEU A 178 -22.42 10.62 -19.22
C LEU A 178 -21.27 9.64 -19.42
N LEU A 179 -20.08 10.18 -19.69
CA LEU A 179 -18.86 9.38 -19.77
C LEU A 179 -18.46 8.90 -18.36
N GLN A 180 -18.20 7.60 -18.24
CA GLN A 180 -17.74 6.93 -17.04
C GLN A 180 -16.45 6.16 -17.35
N VAL A 181 -15.62 5.93 -16.33
CA VAL A 181 -14.41 5.11 -16.43
C VAL A 181 -14.30 4.17 -15.23
N GLY A 182 -14.27 2.87 -15.49
CA GLY A 182 -14.40 1.84 -14.46
C GLY A 182 -15.82 1.73 -13.89
N PRO A 183 -16.02 0.92 -12.83
CA PRO A 183 -15.01 0.09 -12.16
C PRO A 183 -14.63 -1.18 -12.95
N GLN A 184 -15.31 -1.48 -14.06
CA GLN A 184 -14.99 -2.61 -14.91
C GLN A 184 -13.59 -2.47 -15.50
N SER A 185 -12.86 -3.59 -15.59
CA SER A 185 -11.51 -3.65 -16.17
C SER A 185 -11.45 -4.68 -17.29
N ALA A 186 -10.71 -4.35 -18.34
CA ALA A 186 -10.37 -5.27 -19.43
C ALA A 186 -9.33 -6.33 -19.03
N GLY A 187 -8.74 -6.19 -17.83
CA GLY A 187 -7.70 -7.09 -17.31
C GLY A 187 -6.47 -7.15 -18.22
N ALA A 188 -5.75 -8.26 -18.18
CA ALA A 188 -4.64 -8.55 -19.11
C ALA A 188 -5.09 -9.32 -20.36
N GLN A 189 -6.26 -9.97 -20.30
CA GLN A 189 -6.85 -10.76 -21.38
C GLN A 189 -8.39 -10.58 -21.34
N PRO A 190 -9.01 -10.00 -22.39
CA PRO A 190 -8.40 -9.60 -23.66
C PRO A 190 -7.52 -8.33 -23.56
N GLY A 191 -7.63 -7.57 -22.47
CA GLY A 191 -6.86 -6.35 -22.22
C GLY A 191 -7.32 -5.14 -23.04
N PRO A 192 -6.64 -3.99 -22.90
CA PRO A 192 -6.79 -2.81 -23.74
C PRO A 192 -6.86 -3.11 -25.23
N ALA A 193 -7.63 -2.33 -25.99
CA ALA A 193 -7.79 -2.56 -27.43
C ALA A 193 -6.44 -2.46 -28.17
N CYS A 194 -5.59 -1.52 -27.73
CA CYS A 194 -4.24 -1.31 -28.23
C CYS A 194 -3.29 -2.49 -28.00
N TYR A 195 -3.63 -3.46 -27.14
CA TYR A 195 -2.80 -4.66 -26.97
C TYR A 195 -2.94 -5.63 -28.14
N GLY A 196 -3.97 -5.46 -29.00
CA GLY A 196 -4.17 -6.30 -30.17
C GLY A 196 -4.55 -7.76 -29.88
N ARG A 197 -4.94 -8.07 -28.63
CA ARG A 197 -5.28 -9.43 -28.16
C ARG A 197 -6.78 -9.75 -28.17
N GLY A 198 -7.54 -9.02 -28.98
CA GLY A 198 -9.00 -9.18 -29.13
C GLY A 198 -9.83 -8.25 -28.25
N GLY A 199 -9.22 -7.33 -27.51
CA GLY A 199 -9.93 -6.26 -26.79
C GLY A 199 -10.52 -5.25 -27.78
N THR A 200 -11.76 -4.81 -27.53
CA THR A 200 -12.49 -3.87 -28.39
C THR A 200 -13.11 -2.70 -27.64
N LEU A 201 -13.09 -2.74 -26.31
CA LEU A 201 -13.60 -1.67 -25.46
C LEU A 201 -12.47 -0.68 -25.14
N PRO A 202 -12.75 0.64 -25.15
CA PRO A 202 -11.74 1.64 -24.85
C PRO A 202 -11.35 1.60 -23.37
N THR A 203 -10.07 1.69 -23.09
CA THR A 203 -9.51 1.72 -21.73
C THR A 203 -8.67 2.96 -21.47
N VAL A 204 -8.24 3.13 -20.22
CA VAL A 204 -7.30 4.20 -19.83
C VAL A 204 -5.98 4.11 -20.60
N THR A 205 -5.45 2.90 -20.82
CA THR A 205 -4.24 2.68 -21.63
C THR A 205 -4.46 3.09 -23.09
N ASP A 206 -5.63 2.81 -23.66
CA ASP A 206 -5.99 3.27 -25.01
C ASP A 206 -6.01 4.80 -25.09
N ALA A 207 -6.59 5.46 -24.08
CA ALA A 207 -6.60 6.91 -24.00
C ALA A 207 -5.19 7.49 -23.86
N ASN A 208 -4.35 6.94 -22.98
CA ASN A 208 -2.95 7.35 -22.80
C ASN A 208 -2.13 7.19 -24.09
N LEU A 209 -2.42 6.16 -24.90
CA LEU A 209 -1.79 5.98 -26.21
C LEU A 209 -2.26 7.02 -27.24
N VAL A 210 -3.57 7.30 -27.28
CA VAL A 210 -4.14 8.33 -28.18
C VAL A 210 -3.65 9.73 -27.84
N LEU A 211 -3.53 10.05 -26.54
CA LEU A 211 -2.97 11.31 -26.03
C LEU A 211 -1.47 11.47 -26.32
N GLY A 212 -0.81 10.42 -26.83
CA GLY A 212 0.60 10.43 -27.15
C GLY A 212 1.51 10.24 -25.93
N TYR A 213 0.97 9.82 -24.77
CA TYR A 213 1.80 9.61 -23.58
C TYR A 213 2.60 8.32 -23.66
N LEU A 214 2.04 7.26 -24.24
CA LEU A 214 2.71 5.96 -24.37
C LEU A 214 3.43 5.82 -25.72
N ASN A 215 4.54 5.08 -25.70
CA ASN A 215 5.28 4.71 -26.91
C ASN A 215 4.60 3.51 -27.59
N PRO A 216 4.14 3.64 -28.86
CA PRO A 216 3.51 2.53 -29.57
C PRO A 216 4.46 1.37 -29.90
N GLU A 217 5.77 1.63 -30.01
CA GLU A 217 6.73 0.63 -30.49
C GLU A 217 7.53 -0.03 -29.36
N ALA A 218 7.61 0.60 -28.18
CA ALA A 218 8.64 0.27 -27.20
C ALA A 218 8.16 0.02 -25.76
N LEU A 219 6.89 -0.35 -25.52
CA LEU A 219 6.42 -0.61 -24.16
C LEU A 219 7.19 -1.80 -23.52
N LEU A 220 7.48 -1.71 -22.22
CA LEU A 220 8.25 -2.70 -21.44
C LEU A 220 9.64 -2.99 -22.04
N GLY A 221 10.35 -1.94 -22.46
CA GLY A 221 11.67 -2.06 -23.08
C GLY A 221 11.65 -2.73 -24.44
N GLY A 222 10.63 -2.46 -25.27
CA GLY A 222 10.52 -3.02 -26.62
C GLY A 222 9.88 -4.41 -26.71
N ARG A 223 9.39 -4.96 -25.60
CA ARG A 223 8.79 -6.32 -25.58
C ARG A 223 7.34 -6.35 -26.04
N MET A 224 6.69 -5.19 -26.12
CA MET A 224 5.28 -5.10 -26.46
C MET A 224 5.03 -3.91 -27.39
N SER A 225 4.57 -4.20 -28.60
CA SER A 225 4.02 -3.21 -29.51
C SER A 225 2.56 -2.94 -29.19
N LEU A 226 2.14 -1.69 -29.38
CA LEU A 226 0.77 -1.22 -29.21
C LEU A 226 0.20 -0.77 -30.54
N ASP A 227 -1.07 -1.10 -30.76
CA ASP A 227 -1.82 -0.78 -31.96
C ASP A 227 -2.63 0.51 -31.71
N ARG A 228 -2.09 1.65 -32.15
CA ARG A 228 -2.74 2.95 -31.97
C ARG A 228 -4.06 3.04 -32.73
N ASP A 229 -4.17 2.41 -33.90
CA ASP A 229 -5.37 2.48 -34.71
C ASP A 229 -6.54 1.77 -34.02
N LYS A 230 -6.29 0.63 -33.35
CA LYS A 230 -7.29 -0.03 -32.50
C LYS A 230 -7.72 0.82 -31.30
N ALA A 231 -6.79 1.54 -30.68
CA ALA A 231 -7.12 2.47 -29.60
C ALA A 231 -8.06 3.58 -30.09
N VAL A 232 -7.72 4.18 -31.24
CA VAL A 232 -8.52 5.22 -31.91
C VAL A 232 -9.88 4.68 -32.30
N GLU A 233 -9.96 3.48 -32.88
CA GLU A 233 -11.22 2.87 -33.29
C GLU A 233 -12.14 2.58 -32.09
N ALA A 234 -11.61 2.01 -31.01
CA ALA A 234 -12.36 1.74 -29.80
C ALA A 234 -12.92 3.02 -29.16
N ILE A 235 -12.08 4.05 -29.01
CA ILE A 235 -12.51 5.35 -28.46
C ILE A 235 -13.50 6.05 -29.39
N SER A 236 -13.25 6.01 -30.71
CA SER A 236 -14.12 6.63 -31.71
C SER A 236 -15.52 6.03 -31.71
N SER A 237 -15.61 4.70 -31.76
CA SER A 237 -16.88 3.97 -31.89
C SER A 237 -17.72 4.03 -30.61
N GLN A 238 -17.09 3.86 -29.45
CA GLN A 238 -17.81 3.71 -28.18
C GLN A 238 -18.02 5.05 -27.45
N ILE A 239 -17.14 6.04 -27.63
CA ILE A 239 -17.17 7.29 -26.85
C ILE A 239 -17.34 8.53 -27.74
N ALA A 240 -16.43 8.75 -28.68
CA ALA A 240 -16.35 10.01 -29.41
C ALA A 240 -17.57 10.26 -30.31
N LYS A 241 -17.96 9.25 -31.13
CA LYS A 241 -19.13 9.35 -32.02
C LYS A 241 -20.44 9.48 -31.23
N PRO A 242 -20.73 8.67 -30.20
CA PRO A 242 -21.95 8.84 -29.40
C PRO A 242 -22.07 10.20 -28.70
N LEU A 243 -20.95 10.77 -28.24
CA LEU A 243 -20.93 12.09 -27.59
C LEU A 243 -20.82 13.27 -28.57
N GLY A 244 -20.62 13.02 -29.86
CA GLY A 244 -20.44 14.07 -30.87
C GLY A 244 -19.19 14.93 -30.67
N ILE A 245 -18.09 14.33 -30.17
CA ILE A 245 -16.80 14.99 -29.94
C ILE A 245 -15.68 14.33 -30.73
N SER A 246 -14.51 14.97 -30.80
CA SER A 246 -13.33 14.37 -31.43
C SER A 246 -12.74 13.25 -30.56
N VAL A 247 -11.95 12.37 -31.19
CA VAL A 247 -11.29 11.25 -30.49
C VAL A 247 -10.30 11.77 -29.44
N GLU A 248 -9.61 12.86 -29.75
CA GLU A 248 -8.66 13.55 -28.87
C GLU A 248 -9.36 14.06 -27.61
N ARG A 249 -10.50 14.73 -27.77
CA ARG A 249 -11.31 15.22 -26.65
C ARG A 249 -11.90 14.07 -25.83
N ALA A 250 -12.33 12.99 -26.48
CA ALA A 250 -12.79 11.79 -25.80
C ALA A 250 -11.67 11.13 -24.96
N ALA A 251 -10.47 10.97 -25.54
CA ALA A 251 -9.31 10.42 -24.84
C ALA A 251 -8.90 11.30 -23.64
N TYR A 252 -8.88 12.62 -23.81
CA TYR A 252 -8.61 13.54 -22.70
C TYR A 252 -9.70 13.47 -21.62
N GLY A 253 -10.96 13.29 -22.00
CA GLY A 253 -12.08 13.07 -21.08
C GLY A 253 -11.90 11.79 -20.25
N ILE A 254 -11.49 10.67 -20.87
CA ILE A 254 -11.19 9.41 -20.18
C ILE A 254 -10.07 9.62 -19.16
N PHE A 255 -8.97 10.26 -19.56
CA PHE A 255 -7.84 10.59 -18.68
C PHE A 255 -8.27 11.48 -17.50
N THR A 256 -9.12 12.47 -17.76
CA THR A 256 -9.63 13.38 -16.72
C THR A 256 -10.51 12.64 -15.71
N ILE A 257 -11.44 11.79 -16.17
CA ILE A 257 -12.37 11.08 -15.29
C ILE A 257 -11.64 10.05 -14.43
N VAL A 258 -10.70 9.28 -14.99
CA VAL A 258 -9.93 8.32 -14.17
C VAL A 258 -9.10 9.04 -13.12
N ASN A 259 -8.48 10.19 -13.46
CA ASN A 259 -7.74 10.99 -12.48
C ASN A 259 -8.64 11.52 -11.37
N ASN A 260 -9.84 12.01 -11.70
CA ASN A 260 -10.82 12.46 -10.69
C ASN A 260 -11.24 11.32 -9.76
N ASN A 261 -11.44 10.12 -10.29
CA ASN A 261 -11.74 8.93 -9.48
C ASN A 261 -10.59 8.58 -8.53
N MET A 262 -9.34 8.63 -9.02
CA MET A 262 -8.14 8.41 -8.22
C MET A 262 -7.97 9.48 -7.13
N VAL A 263 -8.17 10.77 -7.46
CA VAL A 263 -8.19 11.90 -6.52
C VAL A 263 -9.22 11.69 -5.40
N ASN A 264 -10.42 11.24 -5.73
CA ASN A 264 -11.45 10.90 -4.73
C ASN A 264 -11.02 9.74 -3.83
N GLY A 265 -10.24 8.78 -4.33
CA GLY A 265 -9.59 7.77 -3.50
C GLY A 265 -8.57 8.36 -2.54
N ILE A 266 -7.72 9.28 -3.02
CA ILE A 266 -6.71 9.93 -2.19
C ILE A 266 -7.40 10.74 -1.09
N ARG A 267 -8.49 11.45 -1.39
CA ARG A 267 -9.29 12.21 -0.40
C ARG A 267 -9.86 11.33 0.71
N ARG A 268 -10.32 10.11 0.40
CA ARG A 268 -10.81 9.12 1.38
C ARG A 268 -9.77 8.69 2.40
N VAL A 269 -8.51 8.52 1.97
CA VAL A 269 -7.42 8.12 2.88
C VAL A 269 -6.73 9.30 3.57
N SER A 270 -6.99 10.54 3.12
CA SER A 270 -6.36 11.76 3.65
C SER A 270 -7.38 12.70 4.31
N VAL A 271 -8.08 13.51 3.52
CA VAL A 271 -8.99 14.58 3.99
C VAL A 271 -10.10 14.05 4.89
N GLU A 272 -10.75 12.95 4.50
CA GLU A 272 -11.83 12.34 5.31
C GLU A 272 -11.33 11.78 6.66
N ARG A 273 -10.01 11.72 6.82
CA ARG A 273 -9.32 11.28 8.05
C ARG A 273 -8.64 12.42 8.80
N GLY A 274 -8.88 13.66 8.38
CA GLY A 274 -8.31 14.85 9.01
C GLY A 274 -6.86 15.15 8.62
N TYR A 275 -6.35 14.56 7.53
CA TYR A 275 -5.03 14.88 7.00
C TYR A 275 -5.13 15.89 5.84
N ASP A 276 -4.33 16.95 5.90
CA ASP A 276 -4.15 17.85 4.76
C ASP A 276 -3.14 17.24 3.77
N PRO A 277 -3.54 16.87 2.55
CA PRO A 277 -2.65 16.26 1.55
C PRO A 277 -1.43 17.12 1.21
N ARG A 278 -1.51 18.44 1.40
CA ARG A 278 -0.43 19.39 1.09
C ARG A 278 0.79 19.23 1.99
N ASP A 279 0.62 18.57 3.14
CA ASP A 279 1.70 18.26 4.09
C ASP A 279 2.42 16.93 3.76
N PHE A 280 2.04 16.27 2.66
CA PHE A 280 2.58 14.98 2.23
C PHE A 280 3.34 15.11 0.92
N ALA A 281 4.37 14.28 0.76
CA ALA A 281 4.93 13.98 -0.56
C ALA A 281 4.10 12.89 -1.24
N LEU A 282 3.82 13.05 -2.53
CA LEU A 282 3.12 12.04 -3.33
C LEU A 282 4.14 11.15 -4.04
N VAL A 283 4.08 9.84 -3.81
CA VAL A 283 5.03 8.87 -4.38
C VAL A 283 4.33 7.99 -5.41
N ALA A 284 4.85 7.98 -6.64
CA ALA A 284 4.36 7.10 -7.69
C ALA A 284 4.96 5.70 -7.59
N ALA A 285 4.09 4.70 -7.67
CA ALA A 285 4.39 3.29 -7.82
C ALA A 285 3.61 2.70 -9.01
N GLY A 286 4.00 1.49 -9.41
CA GLY A 286 3.38 0.77 -10.50
C GLY A 286 3.82 1.28 -11.87
N GLY A 287 3.47 0.51 -12.89
CA GLY A 287 3.87 0.82 -14.27
C GLY A 287 3.14 2.04 -14.83
N ALA A 288 1.90 2.27 -14.42
CA ALA A 288 1.03 3.31 -14.97
C ALA A 288 1.00 4.60 -14.13
N GLY A 289 1.38 4.56 -12.86
CA GLY A 289 1.14 5.67 -11.92
C GLY A 289 1.81 6.97 -12.34
N SER A 290 3.05 6.87 -12.82
CA SER A 290 3.87 8.01 -13.25
C SER A 290 3.29 8.80 -14.43
N ALA A 291 2.39 8.20 -15.24
CA ALA A 291 1.73 8.89 -16.33
C ALA A 291 0.59 9.81 -15.86
N HIS A 292 0.08 9.57 -14.66
CA HIS A 292 -1.06 10.30 -14.08
C HIS A 292 -0.63 11.22 -12.92
N ILE A 293 0.55 10.98 -12.33
CA ILE A 293 0.96 11.53 -11.04
C ILE A 293 0.96 13.06 -10.95
N THR A 294 1.40 13.77 -11.99
CA THR A 294 1.42 15.25 -12.01
C THR A 294 0.01 15.83 -12.05
N SER A 295 -0.94 15.13 -12.69
CA SER A 295 -2.35 15.54 -12.71
C SER A 295 -3.02 15.26 -11.36
N LEU A 296 -2.67 14.15 -10.70
CA LEU A 296 -3.13 13.86 -9.34
C LEU A 296 -2.60 14.89 -8.35
N ALA A 297 -1.31 15.24 -8.44
CA ALA A 297 -0.68 16.21 -7.57
C ALA A 297 -1.28 17.62 -7.75
N ASP A 298 -1.58 18.02 -8.98
CA ASP A 298 -2.23 19.31 -9.28
C ASP A 298 -3.61 19.39 -8.60
N GLU A 299 -4.46 18.40 -8.81
CA GLU A 299 -5.82 18.38 -8.24
C GLU A 299 -5.84 18.30 -6.70
N MET A 300 -4.81 17.66 -6.12
CA MET A 300 -4.62 17.55 -4.67
C MET A 300 -3.82 18.72 -4.07
N GLN A 301 -3.32 19.65 -4.90
CA GLN A 301 -2.43 20.75 -4.50
C GLN A 301 -1.14 20.29 -3.79
N ILE A 302 -0.67 19.08 -4.12
CA ILE A 302 0.58 18.53 -3.59
C ILE A 302 1.74 19.08 -4.42
N ARG A 303 2.74 19.65 -3.75
CA ARG A 303 3.86 20.34 -4.42
C ARG A 303 5.08 19.47 -4.68
N SER A 304 5.27 18.43 -3.88
CA SER A 304 6.41 17.51 -3.97
C SER A 304 5.93 16.14 -4.42
N VAL A 305 6.37 15.73 -5.60
CA VAL A 305 6.09 14.42 -6.17
C VAL A 305 7.40 13.67 -6.34
N LEU A 306 7.51 12.47 -5.80
CA LEU A 306 8.66 11.60 -6.00
C LEU A 306 8.30 10.41 -6.90
N ILE A 307 9.14 10.19 -7.91
CA ILE A 307 9.00 9.06 -8.83
C ILE A 307 10.35 8.32 -8.86
N PRO A 308 10.52 7.25 -8.07
CA PRO A 308 11.72 6.42 -8.14
C PRO A 308 11.87 5.81 -9.54
N LYS A 309 13.09 5.69 -10.06
CA LYS A 309 13.35 4.94 -11.32
C LYS A 309 12.84 3.50 -11.28
N LEU A 310 12.69 2.95 -10.07
CA LEU A 310 12.11 1.64 -9.80
C LEU A 310 10.60 1.66 -9.54
N ALA A 311 9.87 2.74 -9.87
CA ALA A 311 8.43 2.91 -9.57
C ALA A 311 7.58 1.66 -9.85
N SER A 312 7.76 1.01 -11.00
CA SER A 312 7.01 -0.20 -11.37
C SER A 312 7.26 -1.41 -10.47
N GLY A 313 8.38 -1.43 -9.76
CA GLY A 313 8.75 -2.45 -8.76
C GLY A 313 8.80 -1.90 -7.33
N LEU A 314 8.19 -0.73 -7.06
CA LEU A 314 8.35 -0.05 -5.77
C LEU A 314 7.84 -0.89 -4.60
N CYS A 315 6.71 -1.58 -4.77
CA CYS A 315 6.19 -2.49 -3.76
C CYS A 315 7.19 -3.65 -3.49
N ALA A 316 7.71 -4.30 -4.53
CA ALA A 316 8.72 -5.34 -4.37
C ALA A 316 9.97 -4.82 -3.65
N PHE A 317 10.40 -3.59 -3.93
CA PHE A 317 11.49 -2.94 -3.21
C PHE A 317 11.13 -2.66 -1.74
N GLY A 318 9.90 -2.22 -1.45
CA GLY A 318 9.37 -2.09 -0.09
C GLY A 318 9.43 -3.39 0.69
N GLN A 319 9.18 -4.53 0.04
CA GLN A 319 9.30 -5.85 0.67
C GLN A 319 10.75 -6.16 1.05
N VAL A 320 11.72 -5.82 0.20
CA VAL A 320 13.17 -5.97 0.50
C VAL A 320 13.60 -5.09 1.69
N LEU A 321 13.01 -3.90 1.81
CA LEU A 321 13.32 -2.94 2.89
C LEU A 321 12.70 -3.29 4.25
N SER A 322 11.80 -4.27 4.29
CA SER A 322 10.97 -4.52 5.47
C SER A 322 11.55 -5.61 6.36
N ASP A 323 11.41 -5.38 7.66
CA ASP A 323 11.85 -6.33 8.68
C ASP A 323 10.89 -7.54 8.76
N VAL A 324 11.38 -8.66 9.29
CA VAL A 324 10.50 -9.78 9.67
C VAL A 324 9.64 -9.31 10.84
N LYS A 325 8.33 -9.57 10.80
CA LYS A 325 7.38 -8.98 11.76
C LYS A 325 6.34 -9.98 12.25
N TYR A 326 6.33 -10.22 13.56
CA TYR A 326 5.31 -11.05 14.19
C TYR A 326 4.48 -10.27 15.22
N ASN A 327 3.17 -10.36 15.08
CA ASN A 327 2.20 -9.80 16.03
C ASN A 327 1.67 -10.91 16.95
N PHE A 328 1.89 -10.76 18.26
CA PHE A 328 1.36 -11.63 19.29
C PHE A 328 0.44 -10.82 20.20
N MET A 329 -0.78 -11.33 20.41
CA MET A 329 -1.81 -10.64 21.18
C MET A 329 -2.43 -11.60 22.19
N ALA A 330 -2.83 -11.07 23.34
CA ALA A 330 -3.61 -11.78 24.35
C ALA A 330 -4.72 -10.89 24.89
N THR A 331 -5.89 -11.48 25.17
CA THR A 331 -6.96 -10.80 25.89
C THR A 331 -6.56 -10.64 27.36
N CYS A 332 -6.73 -9.44 27.92
CA CYS A 332 -6.43 -9.14 29.31
C CYS A 332 -7.52 -8.22 29.89
N PRO A 333 -8.75 -8.72 30.12
CA PRO A 333 -9.85 -7.90 30.61
C PRO A 333 -9.69 -7.66 32.12
N VAL A 334 -9.09 -6.53 32.50
CA VAL A 334 -8.80 -6.18 33.89
C VAL A 334 -8.95 -4.68 34.11
N ARG A 335 -9.30 -4.26 35.33
CA ARG A 335 -9.12 -2.85 35.75
C ARG A 335 -7.66 -2.62 36.08
N LEU A 336 -7.08 -1.51 35.64
CA LEU A 336 -5.66 -1.20 35.81
C LEU A 336 -5.34 -0.73 37.25
N GLU A 337 -5.63 -1.58 38.22
CA GLU A 337 -5.58 -1.30 39.64
C GLU A 337 -4.97 -2.48 40.41
N GLY A 338 -4.03 -2.17 41.30
CA GLY A 338 -3.41 -3.10 42.24
C GLY A 338 -2.27 -3.95 41.66
N ASP A 339 -1.32 -4.31 42.53
CA ASP A 339 -0.07 -4.97 42.16
C ASP A 339 -0.27 -6.32 41.45
N ALA A 340 -1.29 -7.08 41.87
CA ALA A 340 -1.63 -8.36 41.22
C ALA A 340 -2.02 -8.18 39.75
N THR A 341 -2.69 -7.08 39.40
CA THR A 341 -3.05 -6.78 38.01
C THR A 341 -1.83 -6.37 37.21
N TYR A 342 -0.95 -5.55 37.78
CA TYR A 342 0.27 -5.10 37.12
C TYR A 342 1.18 -6.30 36.80
N GLN A 343 1.38 -7.18 37.78
CA GLN A 343 2.14 -8.42 37.61
C GLN A 343 1.53 -9.31 36.53
N LYS A 344 0.20 -9.48 36.50
CA LYS A 344 -0.49 -10.26 35.46
C LYS A 344 -0.23 -9.69 34.06
N ILE A 345 -0.26 -8.38 33.89
CA ILE A 345 0.01 -7.72 32.60
C ILE A 345 1.48 -7.94 32.19
N ASP A 346 2.42 -7.76 33.13
CA ASP A 346 3.85 -7.96 32.87
C ASP A 346 4.16 -9.41 32.47
N ASP A 347 3.60 -10.39 33.18
CA ASP A 347 3.78 -11.81 32.91
C ASP A 347 3.25 -12.19 31.52
N LEU A 348 2.09 -11.65 31.13
CA LEU A 348 1.55 -11.87 29.79
C LEU A 348 2.46 -11.27 28.71
N TYR A 349 3.02 -10.07 28.91
CA TYR A 349 4.01 -9.51 27.97
C TYR A 349 5.24 -10.42 27.84
N ARG A 350 5.80 -10.89 28.96
CA ARG A 350 6.94 -11.81 28.96
C ARG A 350 6.64 -13.11 28.22
N GLU A 351 5.42 -13.65 28.37
CA GLU A 351 4.99 -14.86 27.66
C GLU A 351 4.95 -14.64 26.13
N LEU A 352 4.31 -13.56 25.68
CA LEU A 352 4.19 -13.23 24.26
C LEU A 352 5.56 -12.93 23.64
N GLU A 353 6.41 -12.20 24.35
CA GLU A 353 7.76 -11.85 23.92
C GLU A 353 8.67 -13.08 23.86
N GLY A 354 8.61 -13.96 24.85
CA GLY A 354 9.36 -15.22 24.85
C GLY A 354 9.02 -16.10 23.65
N LYS A 355 7.71 -16.20 23.31
CA LYS A 355 7.25 -16.90 22.10
C LYS A 355 7.81 -16.26 20.82
N GLY A 356 7.67 -14.95 20.69
CA GLY A 356 8.13 -14.24 19.49
C GLY A 356 9.65 -14.27 19.31
N VAL A 357 10.42 -14.12 20.39
CA VAL A 357 11.89 -14.23 20.36
C VAL A 357 12.30 -15.64 19.93
N GLY A 358 11.61 -16.67 20.45
CA GLY A 358 11.83 -18.05 20.02
C GLY A 358 11.60 -18.26 18.52
N HIS A 359 10.54 -17.66 17.96
CA HIS A 359 10.26 -17.70 16.53
C HIS A 359 11.34 -17.00 15.70
N LEU A 360 11.75 -15.79 16.08
CA LEU A 360 12.79 -15.04 15.35
C LEU A 360 14.17 -15.72 15.40
N ILE A 361 14.52 -16.36 16.52
CA ILE A 361 15.74 -17.17 16.61
C ILE A 361 15.66 -18.37 15.66
N ALA A 362 14.51 -19.05 15.58
CA ALA A 362 14.29 -20.14 14.64
C ALA A 362 14.37 -19.68 13.17
N ASP A 363 13.99 -18.43 12.90
CA ASP A 363 14.13 -17.76 11.59
C ASP A 363 15.56 -17.31 11.26
N GLY A 364 16.51 -17.51 12.19
CA GLY A 364 17.93 -17.23 12.02
C GLY A 364 18.38 -15.83 12.43
N PHE A 365 17.63 -15.13 13.28
CA PHE A 365 18.04 -13.84 13.85
C PHE A 365 18.76 -14.01 15.18
N ASP A 366 19.82 -13.22 15.36
CA ASP A 366 20.50 -13.07 16.66
C ASP A 366 19.71 -12.13 17.58
N LYS A 367 19.94 -12.23 18.90
CA LYS A 367 19.17 -11.46 19.91
C LYS A 367 19.31 -9.95 19.76
N ASP A 368 20.44 -9.46 19.30
CA ASP A 368 20.71 -8.04 19.05
C ASP A 368 20.08 -7.52 17.76
N GLN A 369 19.55 -8.42 16.92
CA GLN A 369 18.76 -8.10 15.72
C GLN A 369 17.25 -8.12 15.99
N ILE A 370 16.83 -8.39 17.23
CA ILE A 370 15.43 -8.50 17.62
C ILE A 370 15.01 -7.25 18.38
N ASP A 371 14.07 -6.51 17.79
CA ASP A 371 13.39 -5.41 18.45
C ASP A 371 11.97 -5.81 18.85
N ILE A 372 11.48 -5.20 19.93
CA ILE A 372 10.14 -5.44 20.48
C ILE A 372 9.43 -4.10 20.62
N GLU A 373 8.15 -4.06 20.26
CA GLU A 373 7.26 -2.93 20.52
C GLU A 373 6.01 -3.42 21.26
N ARG A 374 5.65 -2.74 22.35
CA ARG A 374 4.44 -3.05 23.13
C ARG A 374 3.31 -2.09 22.81
N SER A 375 2.11 -2.64 22.69
CA SER A 375 0.87 -1.87 22.71
C SER A 375 -0.17 -2.52 23.63
N ILE A 376 -1.11 -1.71 24.09
CA ILE A 376 -2.17 -2.11 25.02
C ILE A 376 -3.48 -1.45 24.60
N ASP A 377 -4.56 -2.24 24.52
CA ASP A 377 -5.89 -1.74 24.22
C ASP A 377 -6.58 -1.34 25.53
N MET A 378 -6.87 -0.06 25.69
CA MET A 378 -7.32 0.55 26.95
C MET A 378 -8.57 1.40 26.76
N ARG A 379 -9.38 1.52 27.80
CA ARG A 379 -10.57 2.40 27.81
C ARG A 379 -10.90 2.87 29.22
N TYR A 380 -11.68 3.94 29.36
CA TYR A 380 -12.27 4.25 30.67
C TYR A 380 -13.37 3.24 31.00
N VAL A 381 -13.56 2.94 32.30
CA VAL A 381 -14.63 2.08 32.76
C VAL A 381 -15.99 2.62 32.27
N GLY A 382 -16.77 1.75 31.64
CA GLY A 382 -18.08 2.10 31.07
C GLY A 382 -18.04 2.49 29.58
N GLN A 383 -16.86 2.79 29.02
CA GLN A 383 -16.73 2.96 27.58
C GLN A 383 -16.83 1.61 26.85
N VAL A 384 -17.38 1.65 25.64
CA VAL A 384 -17.50 0.48 24.78
C VAL A 384 -16.23 0.29 23.95
N HIS A 385 -15.68 1.38 23.41
CA HIS A 385 -14.55 1.36 22.49
C HIS A 385 -13.21 1.57 23.21
N GLU A 386 -12.24 0.77 22.79
CA GLU A 386 -10.86 0.80 23.23
C GLU A 386 -9.97 1.71 22.35
N CYS A 387 -8.94 2.28 22.97
CA CYS A 387 -7.83 2.95 22.32
C CYS A 387 -6.61 2.04 22.36
N THR A 388 -5.97 1.79 21.22
CA THR A 388 -4.65 1.15 21.19
C THR A 388 -3.58 2.18 21.57
N VAL A 389 -2.87 1.92 22.66
CA VAL A 389 -1.83 2.78 23.25
C VAL A 389 -0.47 2.11 23.10
N ARG A 390 0.49 2.79 22.49
CA ARG A 390 1.89 2.34 22.46
C ARG A 390 2.56 2.68 23.80
N ILE A 391 3.32 1.73 24.34
CA ILE A 391 4.08 1.92 25.59
C ILE A 391 5.53 1.47 25.39
N GLY A 392 6.41 1.92 26.28
CA GLY A 392 7.82 1.50 26.27
C GLY A 392 8.01 0.08 26.80
N ASN A 393 9.20 -0.47 26.56
CA ASN A 393 9.58 -1.81 27.04
C ASN A 393 10.19 -1.71 28.45
N PHE A 394 9.34 -1.59 29.46
CA PHE A 394 9.73 -1.58 30.87
C PHE A 394 8.84 -2.54 31.69
N PRO A 395 9.28 -3.01 32.86
CA PRO A 395 8.45 -3.83 33.74
C PRO A 395 7.16 -3.11 34.09
N ILE A 396 6.01 -3.79 34.06
CA ILE A 396 4.71 -3.24 34.46
C ILE A 396 4.48 -3.56 35.94
N ASP A 397 4.70 -2.56 36.79
CA ASP A 397 4.58 -2.66 38.24
C ASP A 397 4.08 -1.34 38.85
N ALA A 398 3.94 -1.28 40.17
CA ALA A 398 3.46 -0.09 40.88
C ALA A 398 4.31 1.17 40.63
N THR A 399 5.59 1.03 40.25
CA THR A 399 6.50 2.15 40.01
C THR A 399 6.44 2.70 38.59
N SER A 400 5.96 1.88 37.64
CA SER A 400 5.91 2.23 36.21
C SER A 400 4.50 2.42 35.67
N ILE A 401 3.47 1.98 36.39
CA ILE A 401 2.08 1.97 35.91
C ILE A 401 1.57 3.36 35.51
N ASP A 402 1.99 4.41 36.20
CA ASP A 402 1.54 5.77 35.89
C ASP A 402 2.02 6.22 34.50
N LYS A 403 3.15 5.70 34.01
CA LYS A 403 3.60 5.93 32.62
C LYS A 403 2.62 5.35 31.60
N VAL A 404 2.03 4.19 31.90
CA VAL A 404 1.02 3.52 31.06
C VAL A 404 -0.29 4.32 31.06
N LYS A 405 -0.75 4.74 32.25
CA LYS A 405 -1.95 5.58 32.39
C LYS A 405 -1.79 6.91 31.66
N ASP A 406 -0.66 7.59 31.84
CA ASP A 406 -0.36 8.84 31.15
C ASP A 406 -0.31 8.68 29.63
N ALA A 407 0.25 7.56 29.13
CA ALA A 407 0.23 7.26 27.70
C ALA A 407 -1.20 7.09 27.18
N PHE A 408 -2.07 6.43 27.95
CA PHE A 408 -3.48 6.30 27.60
C PHE A 408 -4.20 7.66 27.59
N HIS A 409 -4.04 8.49 28.61
CA HIS A 409 -4.69 9.80 28.66
C HIS A 409 -4.27 10.68 27.49
N ARG A 410 -2.96 10.74 27.18
CA ARG A 410 -2.46 11.46 25.99
C ARG A 410 -3.08 10.93 24.71
N ARG A 411 -3.10 9.60 24.54
CA ARG A 411 -3.65 8.99 23.32
C ARG A 411 -5.15 9.25 23.17
N HIS A 412 -5.90 9.20 24.27
CA HIS A 412 -7.32 9.52 24.27
C HIS A 412 -7.57 10.99 23.92
N GLU A 413 -6.75 11.91 24.43
CA GLU A 413 -6.81 13.34 24.11
C GLU A 413 -6.46 13.62 22.64
N GLU A 414 -5.45 12.94 22.09
CA GLU A 414 -5.14 13.01 20.65
C GLU A 414 -6.30 12.57 19.76
N LEU A 415 -7.04 11.54 20.16
CA LEU A 415 -8.14 10.97 19.37
C LEU A 415 -9.46 11.73 19.54
N TYR A 416 -9.75 12.23 20.75
CA TYR A 416 -11.07 12.74 21.12
C TYR A 416 -11.05 14.17 21.66
N THR A 417 -9.90 14.83 21.74
CA THR A 417 -9.70 16.20 22.27
C THR A 417 -9.93 16.38 23.77
N TYR A 418 -10.09 15.30 24.53
CA TYR A 418 -10.19 15.32 25.99
C TYR A 418 -9.63 14.04 26.63
N SER A 419 -9.36 14.08 27.93
CA SER A 419 -9.07 12.89 28.75
C SER A 419 -9.75 13.00 30.12
N GLU A 420 -10.08 11.86 30.73
CA GLU A 420 -10.70 11.76 32.06
C GLU A 420 -9.70 11.16 33.05
N ARG A 421 -8.74 11.96 33.50
CA ARG A 421 -7.61 11.48 34.33
C ARG A 421 -8.02 10.83 35.64
N ASP A 422 -9.18 11.19 36.18
CA ASP A 422 -9.71 10.64 37.44
C ASP A 422 -10.58 9.39 37.23
N SER A 423 -10.91 9.06 35.99
CA SER A 423 -11.73 7.88 35.67
C SER A 423 -10.90 6.60 35.69
N ALA A 424 -11.48 5.54 36.26
CA ALA A 424 -10.86 4.22 36.28
C ALA A 424 -10.63 3.68 34.85
N ILE A 425 -9.54 2.95 34.66
CA ILE A 425 -9.08 2.48 33.35
C ILE A 425 -9.20 0.95 33.29
N GLU A 426 -9.72 0.44 32.17
CA GLU A 426 -9.74 -0.99 31.84
C GLU A 426 -8.72 -1.28 30.74
N VAL A 427 -8.04 -2.41 30.88
CA VAL A 427 -7.30 -3.07 29.81
C VAL A 427 -8.22 -4.11 29.18
N VAL A 428 -8.16 -4.22 27.86
CA VAL A 428 -8.94 -5.19 27.08
C VAL A 428 -8.02 -6.25 26.48
N ASN A 429 -6.96 -5.82 25.80
CA ASN A 429 -5.94 -6.69 25.20
C ASN A 429 -4.54 -6.10 25.41
N ILE A 430 -3.53 -6.97 25.34
CA ILE A 430 -2.14 -6.56 25.18
C ILE A 430 -1.57 -7.16 23.90
N GLU A 431 -0.61 -6.48 23.29
CA GLU A 431 0.07 -6.93 22.09
C GLU A 431 1.56 -6.61 22.15
N SER A 432 2.38 -7.61 21.77
CA SER A 432 3.80 -7.42 21.48
C SER A 432 4.03 -7.65 19.98
N THR A 433 4.60 -6.66 19.33
CA THR A 433 5.10 -6.78 17.97
C THR A 433 6.60 -6.99 18.04
N LEU A 434 7.09 -8.06 17.41
CA LEU A 434 8.52 -8.35 17.34
C LEU A 434 9.03 -8.18 15.92
N PHE A 435 10.23 -7.63 15.80
CA PHE A 435 10.89 -7.34 14.55
C PHE A 435 12.23 -8.07 14.48
N GLY A 436 12.42 -8.89 13.45
CA GLY A 436 13.74 -9.35 13.02
C GLY A 436 14.33 -8.35 12.04
N ARG A 437 15.30 -7.55 12.48
CA ARG A 437 15.88 -6.47 11.69
C ARG A 437 16.71 -7.02 10.55
N VAL A 438 16.35 -6.63 9.32
CA VAL A 438 17.09 -7.00 8.12
C VAL A 438 18.06 -5.89 7.73
N GLU A 439 19.20 -6.27 7.16
CA GLU A 439 20.12 -5.29 6.58
C GLU A 439 19.46 -4.64 5.36
N LYS A 440 19.33 -3.32 5.39
CA LYS A 440 18.68 -2.54 4.34
C LYS A 440 19.72 -2.12 3.29
N PRO A 441 19.40 -2.17 1.99
CA PRO A 441 20.28 -1.65 0.97
C PRO A 441 20.56 -0.16 1.20
N GLY A 442 21.80 0.26 0.97
CA GLY A 442 22.15 1.67 0.93
C GLY A 442 21.46 2.40 -0.23
N ALA A 443 21.33 3.72 -0.11
CA ALA A 443 20.82 4.54 -1.22
C ALA A 443 21.77 4.43 -2.43
N PRO A 444 21.25 4.23 -3.65
CA PRO A 444 22.09 4.25 -4.84
C PRO A 444 22.69 5.65 -5.04
N LYS A 445 23.83 5.70 -5.74
CA LYS A 445 24.47 6.96 -6.14
C LYS A 445 24.64 6.96 -7.65
N LEU A 446 23.73 7.62 -8.34
CA LEU A 446 23.83 7.82 -9.78
C LEU A 446 24.96 8.82 -10.09
N PRO A 447 25.69 8.60 -11.20
CA PRO A 447 26.64 9.60 -11.67
C PRO A 447 25.91 10.89 -12.03
N ALA A 448 26.65 12.01 -11.95
CA ALA A 448 26.15 13.30 -12.41
C ALA A 448 25.72 13.21 -13.89
N GLY A 449 24.64 13.90 -14.20
CA GLY A 449 24.16 14.09 -15.56
C GLY A 449 25.06 14.99 -16.38
N GLY A 450 24.56 15.39 -17.53
CA GLY A 450 25.31 16.16 -18.50
C GLY A 450 24.40 17.07 -19.31
N ASP A 451 24.57 17.05 -20.62
CA ASP A 451 23.67 17.78 -21.50
C ASP A 451 22.37 17.00 -21.70
N VAL A 452 21.32 17.43 -20.99
CA VAL A 452 19.99 16.79 -21.01
C VAL A 452 19.40 16.67 -22.42
N THR A 453 19.79 17.54 -23.35
CA THR A 453 19.30 17.48 -24.74
C THR A 453 19.74 16.22 -25.46
N LYS A 454 20.86 15.60 -25.04
CA LYS A 454 21.33 14.31 -25.58
C LYS A 454 20.48 13.12 -25.14
N ALA A 455 19.67 13.29 -24.10
CA ALA A 455 18.69 12.30 -23.68
C ALA A 455 17.40 12.38 -24.51
N ILE A 456 17.16 13.44 -25.30
CA ILE A 456 16.01 13.51 -26.20
C ILE A 456 16.18 12.47 -27.31
N LYS A 457 15.30 11.45 -27.31
CA LYS A 457 15.32 10.37 -28.31
C LYS A 457 14.26 10.53 -29.40
N ALA A 458 13.21 11.30 -29.13
CA ALA A 458 12.15 11.57 -30.10
C ALA A 458 11.40 12.86 -29.76
N ARG A 459 10.58 13.32 -30.70
CA ARG A 459 9.48 14.26 -30.45
C ARG A 459 8.20 13.63 -30.99
N ARG A 460 7.09 13.75 -30.28
CA ARG A 460 5.79 13.25 -30.74
C ARG A 460 4.65 14.20 -30.36
N PRO A 461 3.56 14.22 -31.14
CA PRO A 461 2.38 15.03 -30.81
C PRO A 461 1.71 14.46 -29.55
N MET A 462 1.49 15.33 -28.55
CA MET A 462 0.82 14.97 -27.30
C MET A 462 -0.24 15.99 -26.91
N ILE A 463 -1.31 15.55 -26.25
CA ILE A 463 -2.45 16.40 -25.88
C ILE A 463 -2.50 16.53 -24.35
N PHE A 464 -2.37 17.77 -23.85
CA PHE A 464 -2.36 18.07 -22.41
C PHE A 464 -3.59 18.86 -21.94
N SER A 465 -4.51 19.16 -22.85
CA SER A 465 -5.59 20.13 -22.65
C SER A 465 -6.92 19.63 -23.23
N LYS A 466 -8.02 20.14 -22.64
CA LYS A 466 -9.41 19.80 -23.00
C LYS A 466 -9.83 20.22 -24.41
N ASP A 467 -9.08 21.11 -25.04
CA ASP A 467 -9.30 21.52 -26.44
C ASP A 467 -8.92 20.41 -27.44
N GLY A 468 -8.16 19.40 -26.99
CA GLY A 468 -7.70 18.29 -27.83
C GLY A 468 -6.56 18.68 -28.77
N VAL A 469 -5.90 19.82 -28.55
CA VAL A 469 -4.82 20.29 -29.41
C VAL A 469 -3.52 19.58 -29.04
N ALA A 470 -2.86 19.00 -30.04
CA ALA A 470 -1.58 18.35 -29.87
C ALA A 470 -0.42 19.36 -29.92
N ALA A 471 0.58 19.15 -29.06
CA ALA A 471 1.84 19.87 -29.05
C ALA A 471 3.01 18.91 -29.34
N GLU A 472 3.94 19.33 -30.18
CA GLU A 472 5.18 18.58 -30.47
C GLU A 472 6.08 18.53 -29.23
N THR A 473 6.09 17.39 -28.56
CA THR A 473 6.62 17.24 -27.21
C THR A 473 7.86 16.36 -27.19
N PRO A 474 8.97 16.78 -26.51
CA PRO A 474 10.17 15.96 -26.41
C PRO A 474 9.95 14.71 -25.56
N VAL A 475 10.56 13.61 -26.00
CA VAL A 475 10.60 12.34 -25.29
C VAL A 475 12.05 12.07 -24.90
N PHE A 476 12.29 11.96 -23.61
CA PHE A 476 13.59 11.69 -23.01
C PHE A 476 13.77 10.18 -22.76
N ASP A 477 14.97 9.70 -23.01
CA ASP A 477 15.45 8.39 -22.62
C ASP A 477 15.91 8.43 -21.16
N GLY A 478 15.13 7.83 -20.26
CA GLY A 478 15.41 7.85 -18.83
C GLY A 478 16.77 7.24 -18.47
N GLU A 479 17.26 6.26 -19.24
CA GLU A 479 18.56 5.62 -19.01
C GLU A 479 19.75 6.56 -19.30
N LYS A 480 19.53 7.63 -20.07
CA LYS A 480 20.55 8.64 -20.40
C LYS A 480 20.57 9.83 -19.46
N LEU A 481 19.59 9.94 -18.56
CA LEU A 481 19.55 10.99 -17.55
C LEU A 481 20.45 10.61 -16.37
N GLY A 482 21.24 11.58 -15.89
CA GLY A 482 22.05 11.46 -14.69
C GLY A 482 21.62 12.42 -13.57
N ALA A 483 22.27 12.31 -12.43
CA ALA A 483 21.95 13.13 -11.26
C ALA A 483 22.13 14.63 -11.56
N GLY A 484 21.12 15.44 -11.22
CA GLY A 484 21.07 16.88 -11.46
C GLY A 484 20.34 17.29 -12.73
N ASP A 485 20.19 16.40 -13.72
CA ASP A 485 19.47 16.69 -14.97
C ASP A 485 18.03 17.09 -14.67
N ALA A 486 17.56 18.14 -15.35
CA ALA A 486 16.22 18.68 -15.21
C ALA A 486 15.46 18.65 -16.54
N VAL A 487 14.20 18.24 -16.49
CA VAL A 487 13.28 18.13 -17.62
C VAL A 487 12.05 18.97 -17.33
N GLU A 488 11.90 20.07 -18.07
CA GLU A 488 10.74 20.97 -17.99
C GLU A 488 9.57 20.45 -18.84
N GLY A 489 8.37 20.54 -18.29
CA GLY A 489 7.14 20.16 -18.98
C GLY A 489 6.66 21.23 -19.99
N PRO A 490 5.93 20.84 -21.06
CA PRO A 490 5.47 19.49 -21.36
C PRO A 490 6.61 18.59 -21.86
N ALA A 491 6.72 17.40 -21.26
CA ALA A 491 7.71 16.40 -21.64
C ALA A 491 7.29 15.01 -21.19
N VAL A 492 7.88 13.99 -21.80
CA VAL A 492 7.78 12.60 -21.32
C VAL A 492 9.17 12.02 -21.09
N ILE A 493 9.36 11.35 -19.96
CA ILE A 493 10.56 10.55 -19.68
C ILE A 493 10.16 9.07 -19.76
N GLU A 494 10.80 8.32 -20.63
CA GLU A 494 10.58 6.88 -20.77
C GLU A 494 11.65 6.11 -20.01
N GLU A 495 11.24 5.45 -18.93
CA GLU A 495 12.01 4.39 -18.28
C GLU A 495 11.65 3.04 -18.91
N VAL A 496 12.45 2.01 -18.64
CA VAL A 496 12.22 0.65 -19.16
C VAL A 496 10.84 0.10 -18.78
N THR A 497 10.37 0.44 -17.57
CA THR A 497 9.17 -0.16 -16.96
C THR A 497 8.03 0.82 -16.68
N THR A 498 8.23 2.13 -16.87
CA THR A 498 7.21 3.16 -16.65
C THR A 498 7.41 4.34 -17.59
N THR A 499 6.36 5.14 -17.77
CA THR A 499 6.41 6.38 -18.55
C THR A 499 5.98 7.53 -17.65
N ILE A 500 6.86 8.52 -17.52
CA ILE A 500 6.64 9.68 -16.66
C ILE A 500 6.14 10.83 -17.53
N VAL A 501 4.93 11.31 -17.25
CA VAL A 501 4.34 12.45 -17.98
C VAL A 501 4.50 13.71 -17.14
N ILE A 502 5.31 14.64 -17.64
CA ILE A 502 5.52 15.95 -17.03
C ILE A 502 4.59 16.94 -17.72
N GLN A 503 3.49 17.27 -17.04
CA GLN A 503 2.51 18.24 -17.50
C GLN A 503 3.15 19.65 -17.64
N PRO A 504 2.60 20.55 -18.47
CA PRO A 504 3.03 21.94 -18.51
C PRO A 504 3.08 22.59 -17.12
N GLY A 505 4.15 23.33 -16.82
CA GLY A 505 4.35 24.00 -15.52
C GLY A 505 4.97 23.13 -14.41
N TRP A 506 5.33 21.89 -14.73
CA TRP A 506 6.08 21.00 -13.84
C TRP A 506 7.51 20.79 -14.35
N THR A 507 8.43 20.56 -13.43
CA THR A 507 9.83 20.26 -13.72
C THR A 507 10.25 19.02 -12.95
N ALA A 508 10.82 18.04 -13.65
CA ALA A 508 11.39 16.83 -13.07
C ALA A 508 12.90 16.95 -12.97
N ARG A 509 13.47 16.74 -11.78
CA ARG A 509 14.92 16.68 -11.56
C ARG A 509 15.32 15.31 -11.06
N LEU A 510 16.28 14.66 -11.74
CA LEU A 510 16.80 13.37 -11.28
C LEU A 510 17.79 13.58 -10.13
N HIS A 511 17.49 13.02 -8.97
CA HIS A 511 18.40 13.05 -7.82
C HIS A 511 19.40 11.88 -7.86
N GLU A 512 20.55 12.01 -7.17
CA GLU A 512 21.57 10.96 -7.11
C GLU A 512 21.06 9.63 -6.52
N THR A 513 19.97 9.68 -5.74
CA THR A 513 19.29 8.50 -5.18
C THR A 513 18.46 7.73 -6.19
N GLY A 514 18.44 8.14 -7.47
CA GLY A 514 17.65 7.50 -8.51
C GLY A 514 16.15 7.77 -8.42
N SER A 515 15.77 8.89 -7.79
CA SER A 515 14.39 9.38 -7.74
C SER A 515 14.27 10.68 -8.54
N TYR A 516 13.25 10.79 -9.37
CA TYR A 516 12.82 12.06 -9.94
C TYR A 516 12.06 12.84 -8.87
N VAL A 517 12.53 14.03 -8.56
CA VAL A 517 11.82 15.04 -7.78
C VAL A 517 11.06 15.92 -8.76
N VAL A 518 9.74 15.87 -8.73
CA VAL A 518 8.87 16.58 -9.66
C VAL A 518 8.13 17.66 -8.89
N GLU A 519 8.39 18.90 -9.26
CA GLU A 519 7.90 20.09 -8.57
C GLU A 519 7.17 20.99 -9.56
N ARG A 520 6.17 21.72 -9.06
CA ARG A 520 5.47 22.72 -9.84
C ARG A 520 6.21 24.05 -9.71
N GLU A 521 6.45 24.72 -10.84
CA GLU A 521 6.94 26.09 -10.80
C GLU A 521 5.88 26.98 -10.14
N VAL A 522 6.24 27.57 -8.99
CA VAL A 522 5.41 28.59 -8.37
C VAL A 522 5.65 29.87 -9.18
N GLY A 523 4.70 30.22 -10.05
CA GLY A 523 4.67 31.55 -10.63
C GLY A 523 4.72 32.58 -9.50
N GLU A 524 5.57 33.60 -9.64
CA GLU A 524 5.64 34.73 -8.71
C GLU A 524 4.25 35.40 -8.60
N GLY A 525 3.37 34.94 -7.69
CA GLY A 525 2.01 35.49 -7.65
C GLY A 525 0.96 34.83 -6.77
N GLY A 526 1.27 33.84 -5.93
CA GLY A 526 0.26 33.23 -5.05
C GLY A 526 0.84 32.79 -3.72
N ARG A 527 0.83 33.69 -2.73
CA ARG A 527 0.93 33.35 -1.30
C ARG A 527 -0.46 33.31 -0.70
#